data_AF-A0A2D0KHY7-F1
#
_entry.id   AF-A0A2D0KHY7-F1
#
_cell.length_a   1.000
_cell.length_b   1.000
_cell.length_c   1.000
_cell.angle_alpha   90.00
_cell.angle_beta   90.00
_cell.angle_gamma   90.00
#
_symmetry.space_group_name_H-M   'P 1'
#
loop_
_entity.id
_entity.type
_entity.pdbx_description
1 polymer ?
#
loop_
_entity_poly.entity_id
_entity_poly.type
_entity_poly.pdbx_seq_one_letter_code
_entity_poly.pdbx_strand_id
1 'polypeptide(L)'
;MMSEINLLESVTTFLQRSHGHYINGVSVLGQENEIFSIVNPASGEVIATVNQGGDTEVNQAMQAASAAFHGVWAQTSPLERGNCLNRLADLLQKNSD
;
A
#
# COMPACT_ATOMS: atom_id res chain seq x y z
N MET A 1 4.62 -24.54 -22.12
CA MET A 1 3.42 -24.69 -21.27
C MET A 1 3.50 -23.62 -20.20
N MET A 2 2.48 -22.79 -20.06
CA MET A 2 2.41 -21.81 -18.95
C MET A 2 2.09 -22.60 -17.69
N SER A 3 2.95 -22.50 -16.67
CA SER A 3 2.73 -23.12 -15.37
C SER A 3 1.51 -22.48 -14.71
N GLU A 4 0.52 -23.26 -14.26
CA GLU A 4 -0.53 -22.75 -13.39
C GLU A 4 0.09 -22.37 -12.04
N ILE A 5 0.13 -21.07 -11.75
CA ILE A 5 0.54 -20.55 -10.45
C ILE A 5 -0.72 -20.47 -9.59
N ASN A 6 -0.80 -21.29 -8.55
CA ASN A 6 -1.87 -21.20 -7.56
C ASN A 6 -1.58 -20.02 -6.62
N LEU A 7 -2.52 -19.07 -6.54
CA LEU A 7 -2.38 -17.92 -5.65
C LEU A 7 -2.44 -18.35 -4.18
N LEU A 8 -1.60 -17.72 -3.36
CA LEU A 8 -1.67 -17.86 -1.90
C LEU A 8 -3.01 -17.31 -1.38
N GLU A 9 -3.49 -17.85 -0.27
CA GLU A 9 -4.72 -17.37 0.38
C GLU A 9 -4.59 -15.89 0.76
N SER A 10 -3.44 -15.48 1.29
CA SER A 10 -3.14 -14.08 1.63
C SER A 10 -3.27 -13.14 0.44
N VAL A 11 -2.79 -13.55 -0.73
CA VAL A 11 -2.89 -12.79 -1.98
C VAL A 11 -4.35 -12.74 -2.47
N THR A 12 -5.06 -13.87 -2.40
CA THR A 12 -6.47 -13.94 -2.76
C THR A 12 -7.32 -13.01 -1.89
N THR A 13 -7.13 -13.05 -0.56
CA THR A 13 -7.79 -12.13 0.37
C THR A 13 -7.40 -10.68 0.11
N PHE A 14 -6.12 -10.43 -0.21
CA PHE A 14 -5.66 -9.09 -0.54
C PHE A 14 -6.38 -8.53 -1.77
N LEU A 15 -6.48 -9.28 -2.87
CA LEU A 15 -7.12 -8.84 -4.11
C LEU A 15 -8.63 -8.59 -3.98
N GLN A 16 -9.29 -9.27 -3.05
CA GLN A 16 -10.75 -9.15 -2.84
C GLN A 16 -11.17 -7.96 -1.98
N ARG A 17 -10.23 -7.27 -1.33
CA ARG A 17 -10.57 -6.13 -0.45
C ARG A 17 -10.82 -4.87 -1.25
N SER A 18 -11.54 -3.91 -0.67
CA SER A 18 -11.57 -2.54 -1.20
C SER A 18 -10.22 -1.88 -0.98
N HIS A 19 -9.51 -1.57 -2.07
CA HIS A 19 -8.21 -0.92 -1.99
C HIS A 19 -8.33 0.61 -2.05
N GLY A 20 -7.50 1.29 -1.26
CA GLY A 20 -7.34 2.73 -1.27
C GLY A 20 -5.93 3.11 -0.85
N HIS A 21 -5.81 4.20 -0.10
CA HIS A 21 -4.54 4.80 0.31
C HIS A 21 -4.13 4.35 1.72
N TYR A 22 -2.87 4.61 2.07
CA TYR A 22 -2.37 4.47 3.43
C TYR A 22 -1.74 5.80 3.85
N ILE A 23 -2.45 6.56 4.68
CA ILE A 23 -2.12 7.95 5.02
C ILE A 23 -2.07 8.06 6.55
N ASN A 24 -1.01 8.67 7.07
CA ASN A 24 -0.82 8.88 8.51
C ASN A 24 -0.95 7.59 9.36
N GLY A 25 -0.47 6.45 8.84
CA GLY A 25 -0.49 5.18 9.55
C GLY A 25 -1.83 4.43 9.50
N VAL A 26 -2.82 4.90 8.73
CA VAL A 26 -4.14 4.26 8.62
C VAL A 26 -4.55 4.05 7.16
N SER A 27 -5.36 3.01 6.92
CA SER A 27 -5.99 2.78 5.62
C SER A 27 -7.09 3.81 5.39
N VAL A 28 -7.05 4.49 4.24
CA VAL A 28 -8.02 5.51 3.83
C VAL A 28 -8.59 5.09 2.48
N LEU A 29 -9.89 4.78 2.42
CA LEU A 29 -10.48 4.32 1.18
C LEU A 29 -10.54 5.42 0.10
N GLY A 30 -10.59 6.71 0.47
CA GLY A 30 -10.84 7.79 -0.49
C GLY A 30 -12.34 8.01 -0.70
N GLN A 31 -12.70 8.77 -1.73
CA GLN A 31 -14.12 8.98 -2.10
C GLN A 31 -14.60 7.84 -2.99
N GLU A 32 -15.70 7.16 -2.61
CA GLU A 32 -16.18 5.93 -3.27
C GLU A 32 -16.48 6.07 -4.78
N ASN A 33 -16.65 7.29 -5.29
CA ASN A 33 -17.05 7.54 -6.67
C ASN A 33 -15.88 7.56 -7.69
N GLU A 34 -14.63 7.46 -7.23
CA GLU A 34 -13.46 7.50 -8.11
C GLU A 34 -12.69 6.17 -8.07
N ILE A 35 -13.34 5.04 -8.35
CA ILE A 35 -12.69 3.72 -8.35
C ILE A 35 -12.31 3.31 -9.78
N PHE A 36 -11.13 2.72 -9.97
CA PHE A 36 -10.72 2.13 -11.24
C PHE A 36 -10.31 0.66 -11.10
N SER A 37 -10.47 -0.08 -12.20
CA SER A 37 -10.16 -1.50 -12.27
C SER A 37 -8.69 -1.74 -12.60
N ILE A 38 -8.07 -2.68 -11.91
CA ILE A 38 -6.76 -3.22 -12.22
C ILE A 38 -6.95 -4.46 -13.07
N VAL A 39 -6.36 -4.45 -14.26
CA VAL A 39 -6.51 -5.52 -15.25
C VAL A 39 -5.21 -6.32 -15.33
N ASN A 40 -5.34 -7.65 -15.29
CA ASN A 40 -4.22 -8.55 -15.56
C ASN A 40 -3.85 -8.45 -17.05
N PRO A 41 -2.62 -8.01 -17.42
CA PRO A 41 -2.24 -7.84 -18.81
C PRO A 41 -2.13 -9.16 -19.59
N ALA A 42 -2.02 -10.31 -18.91
CA ALA A 42 -1.93 -11.62 -19.56
C ALA A 42 -3.29 -12.19 -19.97
N SER A 43 -4.33 -12.00 -19.14
CA SER A 43 -5.69 -12.54 -19.40
C SER A 43 -6.70 -11.49 -19.85
N GLY A 44 -6.45 -10.21 -19.56
CA GLY A 44 -7.41 -9.12 -19.76
C GLY A 44 -8.50 -9.05 -18.68
N GLU A 45 -8.45 -9.91 -17.65
CA GLU A 45 -9.43 -9.95 -16.58
C GLU A 45 -9.15 -8.90 -15.50
N VAL A 46 -10.22 -8.38 -14.88
CA VAL A 46 -10.09 -7.50 -13.71
C VAL A 46 -9.72 -8.32 -12.49
N ILE A 47 -8.63 -7.94 -11.81
CA ILE A 47 -8.11 -8.65 -10.64
C ILE A 47 -8.31 -7.90 -9.33
N ALA A 48 -8.53 -6.59 -9.37
CA ALA A 48 -8.80 -5.76 -8.20
C ALA A 48 -9.44 -4.44 -8.63
N THR A 49 -9.98 -3.70 -7.67
CA THR A 49 -10.39 -2.30 -7.84
C THR A 49 -9.70 -1.44 -6.81
N VAL A 50 -9.28 -0.24 -7.21
CA VAL A 50 -8.53 0.69 -6.35
C VAL A 50 -9.18 2.06 -6.43
N ASN A 51 -9.32 2.72 -5.29
CA ASN A 51 -9.77 4.09 -5.22
C ASN A 51 -8.68 5.05 -5.74
N GLN A 52 -9.08 5.97 -6.60
CA GLN A 52 -8.24 7.00 -7.18
C GLN A 52 -8.08 8.12 -6.16
N GLY A 53 -6.84 8.52 -5.91
CA GLY A 53 -6.57 9.62 -5.00
C GLY A 53 -6.89 10.95 -5.66
N GLY A 54 -7.70 11.76 -4.99
CA GLY A 54 -7.99 13.14 -5.38
C GLY A 54 -7.19 14.15 -4.57
N ASP A 55 -7.52 15.43 -4.75
CA ASP A 55 -6.87 16.54 -4.03
C ASP A 55 -6.98 16.39 -2.50
N THR A 56 -8.05 15.77 -2.00
CA THR A 56 -8.26 15.56 -0.57
C THR A 56 -7.21 14.62 0.01
N GLU A 57 -7.04 13.45 -0.59
CA GLU A 57 -6.09 12.43 -0.15
C GLU A 57 -4.64 12.94 -0.30
N VAL A 58 -4.35 13.65 -1.38
CA VAL A 58 -3.04 14.29 -1.59
C VAL A 58 -2.76 15.31 -0.48
N ASN A 59 -3.69 16.19 -0.18
CA ASN A 59 -3.51 17.19 0.88
C ASN A 59 -3.32 16.54 2.25
N GLN A 60 -4.09 15.50 2.58
CA GLN A 60 -3.93 14.74 3.83
C GLN A 60 -2.56 14.07 3.90
N ALA A 61 -2.11 13.43 2.82
CA ALA A 61 -0.79 12.80 2.75
C ALA A 61 0.33 13.82 2.93
N MET A 62 0.24 14.99 2.29
CA MET A 62 1.21 16.06 2.41
C MET A 62 1.29 16.63 3.83
N GLN A 63 0.14 16.85 4.48
CA GLN A 63 0.09 17.30 5.87
C GLN A 63 0.70 16.27 6.82
N ALA A 64 0.36 14.99 6.66
CA ALA A 64 0.92 13.90 7.47
C ALA A 64 2.44 13.78 7.27
N ALA A 65 2.92 13.85 6.04
CA ALA A 65 4.34 13.81 5.72
C ALA A 65 5.10 14.99 6.36
N SER A 66 4.56 16.21 6.25
CA SER A 66 5.14 17.40 6.89
C SER A 66 5.17 17.28 8.41
N ALA A 67 4.08 16.79 9.02
CA ALA A 67 4.02 16.58 10.47
C ALA A 67 5.03 15.52 10.94
N ALA A 68 5.21 14.42 10.19
CA ALA A 68 6.23 13.42 10.50
C ALA A 68 7.64 13.99 10.35
N PHE A 69 7.90 14.74 9.27
CA PHE A 69 9.20 15.33 8.97
C PHE A 69 9.68 16.34 10.02
N HIS A 70 8.75 17.10 10.61
CA HIS A 70 9.06 18.05 11.69
C HIS A 70 8.81 17.46 13.10
N GLY A 71 8.25 16.25 13.18
CA GLY A 71 7.78 15.63 14.41
C GLY A 71 8.68 14.48 14.89
N VAL A 72 8.05 13.38 15.34
CA VAL A 72 8.72 12.26 15.99
C VAL A 72 9.83 11.65 15.11
N TRP A 73 9.59 11.52 13.80
CA TRP A 73 10.57 10.95 12.89
C TRP A 73 11.84 11.80 12.78
N ALA A 74 11.71 13.13 12.87
CA ALA A 74 12.83 14.06 12.89
C ALA A 74 13.77 13.81 14.09
N GLN A 75 13.18 13.47 15.24
CA GLN A 75 13.88 13.21 16.50
C GLN A 75 14.35 11.77 16.64
N THR A 76 13.92 10.87 15.76
CA THR A 76 14.31 9.46 15.79
C THR A 76 15.78 9.31 15.39
N SER A 77 16.57 8.60 16.19
CA SER A 77 18.01 8.46 15.94
C SER A 77 18.32 7.69 14.65
N PRO A 78 19.49 7.89 14.03
CA PRO A 78 19.89 7.12 12.85
C PRO A 78 19.82 5.60 13.06
N LEU A 79 20.16 5.12 14.27
CA LEU A 79 20.10 3.70 14.61
C LEU A 79 18.66 3.18 14.62
N GLU A 80 17.74 3.88 15.27
CA GLU A 80 16.32 3.50 15.32
C GLU A 80 15.70 3.50 13.93
N ARG A 81 15.99 4.51 13.10
CA ARG A 81 15.54 4.53 11.69
C ARG A 81 16.09 3.35 10.91
N GLY A 82 17.37 3.01 11.09
CA GLY A 82 17.99 1.83 10.48
C GLY A 82 17.29 0.53 10.89
N ASN A 83 16.95 0.38 12.17
CA ASN A 83 16.22 -0.78 12.67
C ASN A 83 14.82 -0.88 12.05
N CYS A 84 14.10 0.24 11.90
CA CYS A 84 12.81 0.26 11.22
C CYS A 84 12.91 -0.22 9.77
N LEU A 85 13.91 0.25 9.02
CA LEU A 85 14.12 -0.13 7.62
C LEU A 85 14.51 -1.61 7.47
N ASN A 86 15.39 -2.12 8.33
CA ASN A 86 15.75 -3.53 8.34
C ASN A 86 14.54 -4.42 8.65
N ARG A 87 13.70 -4.01 9.61
CA ARG A 87 12.47 -4.74 9.92
C ARG A 87 11.49 -4.76 8.74
N LEU A 88 11.38 -3.67 7.99
CA LEU A 88 10.60 -3.63 6.77
C LEU A 88 11.16 -4.61 5.72
N ALA A 89 12.48 -4.64 5.54
CA ALA A 89 13.13 -5.58 4.63
C ALA A 89 12.85 -7.05 5.00
N ASP A 90 12.95 -7.40 6.28
CA ASP A 90 12.62 -8.74 6.79
C ASP A 90 11.16 -9.13 6.48
N LEU A 91 10.23 -8.17 6.64
CA LEU A 91 8.81 -8.39 6.36
C LEU A 91 8.55 -8.58 4.87
N LEU A 92 9.25 -7.84 3.99
CA LEU A 92 9.17 -8.04 2.55
C LEU A 92 9.72 -9.42 2.16
N GLN A 93 10.89 -9.80 2.68
CA GLN A 93 11.49 -11.11 2.42
C GLN A 93 10.61 -12.27 2.91
N LYS A 94 9.88 -12.08 4.02
CA LYS A 94 8.93 -13.07 4.53
C LYS A 94 7.70 -13.25 3.63
N ASN A 95 7.36 -12.25 2.81
CA ASN A 95 6.18 -12.26 1.93
C ASN A 95 6.61 -12.14 0.46
N SER A 96 7.72 -12.78 0.07
CA SER A 96 8.28 -12.71 -1.29
C SER A 96 7.66 -13.70 -2.28
N ASP A 97 6.89 -14.67 -1.78
CA ASP A 97 6.22 -15.72 -2.56
C ASP A 97 4.81 -15.27 -2.96
#